data_AF-A0A7X8HRK3-F1
#
_entry.id   AF-A0A7X8HRK3-F1
#
_cell.length_a   1.000
_cell.length_b   1.000
_cell.length_c   1.000
_cell.angle_alpha   90.00
_cell.angle_beta   90.00
_cell.angle_gamma   90.00
#
_symmetry.space_group_name_H-M   'P 1'
#
loop_
_entity.id
_entity.type
_entity.pdbx_description
1 polymer ?
#
loop_
_entity_poly.entity_id
_entity_poly.type
_entity_poly.pdbx_seq_one_letter_code
_entity_poly.pdbx_strand_id
1 'polypeptide(L)' 'MNTSKTLLPPATILFPLPAVMVSCGNNLNEHNIITISWCGTICSEPPMCYISVRKERHSYEIIKRNKAFVINLV' A
#
# COMPACT_ATOMS: atom_id res chain seq x y z
N MET A 1 -10.31 -2.76 -34.71
CA MET A 1 -10.69 -2.58 -33.29
C MET A 1 -11.39 -1.24 -33.17
N ASN A 2 -12.51 -1.17 -32.47
CA ASN A 2 -13.20 0.10 -32.24
C ASN A 2 -12.32 0.95 -31.32
N THR A 3 -11.92 2.14 -31.76
CA THR A 3 -10.97 3.03 -31.07
C THR A 3 -11.66 4.07 -30.19
N SER A 4 -12.99 4.02 -30.08
CA SER A 4 -13.75 4.96 -29.25
C SER A 4 -13.59 4.64 -27.76
N LYS A 5 -13.41 5.70 -26.95
CA LYS A 5 -13.41 5.57 -25.49
C LYS A 5 -14.78 5.12 -25.02
N THR A 6 -14.81 4.17 -24.09
CA THR A 6 -16.04 3.73 -23.41
C THR A 6 -16.17 4.46 -22.08
N LEU A 7 -17.34 5.03 -21.80
CA LEU A 7 -17.64 5.57 -20.48
C LEU A 7 -17.88 4.42 -19.50
N LEU A 8 -17.11 4.37 -18.42
CA LEU A 8 -17.24 3.39 -17.34
C LEU A 8 -17.81 4.06 -16.09
N PRO A 9 -18.56 3.33 -15.24
CA PRO A 9 -18.91 3.81 -13.91
C PRO A 9 -17.65 4.04 -13.06
N PRO A 10 -17.71 4.92 -12.04
CA PRO A 10 -16.60 5.11 -11.12
C PRO A 10 -16.15 3.79 -10.49
N ALA A 11 -14.88 3.47 -10.64
CA ALA A 11 -14.29 2.23 -10.14
C ALA A 11 -12.78 2.42 -9.88
N THR A 12 -12.22 1.57 -9.03
CA THR A 12 -10.78 1.57 -8.71
C THR A 12 -9.99 0.84 -9.80
N ILE A 13 -9.96 1.45 -11.00
CA ILE A 13 -9.37 0.89 -12.22
C ILE A 13 -8.07 1.66 -12.49
N LEU A 14 -6.99 1.16 -11.91
CA LEU A 14 -5.62 1.55 -12.24
C LEU A 14 -4.82 0.26 -12.39
N PHE A 15 -4.17 0.06 -13.53
CA PHE A 15 -3.45 -1.18 -13.84
C PHE A 15 -2.12 -0.89 -14.56
N PRO A 16 -1.05 -1.65 -14.28
CA PRO A 16 -0.95 -2.66 -13.22
C PRO A 16 -0.92 -2.02 -11.83
N LEU A 17 -1.35 -2.77 -10.81
CA LEU A 17 -1.07 -2.41 -9.41
C LEU A 17 0.16 -3.17 -8.94
N PRO A 18 1.04 -2.55 -8.14
CA PRO A 18 2.13 -3.26 -7.50
C PRO A 18 1.57 -4.35 -6.56
N ALA A 19 2.35 -5.40 -6.35
CA ALA A 19 2.10 -6.39 -5.31
C ALA A 19 3.31 -6.38 -4.38
N VAL A 20 3.14 -5.79 -3.19
CA VAL A 20 4.21 -5.70 -2.18
C VAL A 20 3.77 -6.32 -0.87
N MET A 21 4.74 -6.78 -0.10
CA MET A 21 4.52 -7.21 1.27
C MET A 21 5.03 -6.13 2.23
N VAL A 22 4.15 -5.62 3.08
CA VAL A 22 4.47 -4.61 4.08
C VAL A 22 4.65 -5.29 5.43
N SER A 23 5.85 -5.22 6.01
CA SER A 23 6.10 -5.68 7.37
C SER A 23 6.07 -4.50 8.37
N CYS A 24 5.60 -4.79 9.59
CA CYS A 24 5.50 -3.83 10.67
C CYS A 24 5.58 -4.52 12.04
N GLY A 25 5.86 -3.74 13.09
CA GLY A 25 5.95 -4.21 14.48
C GLY A 25 7.30 -3.86 15.11
N ASN A 26 7.30 -3.58 16.41
CA ASN A 26 8.52 -3.22 17.16
C ASN A 26 8.98 -4.31 18.14
N ASN A 27 8.17 -5.36 18.33
CA ASN A 27 8.51 -6.52 19.15
C ASN A 27 7.76 -7.77 18.66
N LEU A 28 8.13 -8.94 19.18
CA LEU A 28 7.59 -10.25 18.80
C LEU A 28 6.06 -10.33 18.80
N ASN A 29 5.38 -9.64 19.73
CA ASN A 29 3.91 -9.67 19.82
C ASN A 29 3.23 -8.76 18.79
N GLU A 30 3.99 -7.87 18.14
CA GLU A 30 3.50 -6.93 17.13
C GLU A 30 3.92 -7.29 15.71
N HIS A 31 4.85 -8.24 15.53
CA HIS A 31 5.35 -8.60 14.21
C HIS A 31 4.20 -9.05 13.32
N ASN A 32 4.05 -8.35 12.20
CA ASN A 32 2.99 -8.63 11.25
C ASN A 32 3.43 -8.31 9.82
N ILE A 33 2.83 -8.99 8.85
CA ILE A 33 3.05 -8.76 7.42
C ILE A 33 1.72 -8.76 6.67
N ILE A 34 1.58 -7.86 5.70
CA ILE A 34 0.33 -7.57 4.99
C ILE A 34 0.64 -7.33 3.51
N THR A 35 -0.12 -7.92 2.59
CA THR A 35 -0.03 -7.61 1.16
C THR A 35 -0.75 -6.30 0.83
N ILE A 36 -0.08 -5.38 0.13
CA ILE A 36 -0.65 -4.08 -0.27
C ILE A 36 -0.44 -3.88 -1.76
N SER A 37 -1.48 -3.39 -2.42
CA SER A 37 -1.41 -2.94 -3.81
C SER A 37 -1.57 -1.43 -3.99
N TRP A 38 -2.09 -0.74 -2.97
CA TRP A 38 -2.23 0.72 -2.96
C TRP A 38 -1.00 1.34 -2.32
N CYS A 39 0.09 1.34 -3.08
CA CYS A 39 1.38 1.90 -2.69
C CYS A 39 2.11 2.51 -3.88
N GLY A 40 3.13 3.32 -3.61
CA GLY A 40 3.98 3.89 -4.65
C GLY A 40 4.93 4.95 -4.14
N THR A 41 5.75 5.48 -5.04
CA THR A 41 6.61 6.64 -4.79
C THR A 41 5.75 7.90 -4.65
N ILE A 42 5.99 8.69 -3.62
CA ILE A 42 5.36 10.02 -3.43
C ILE A 42 6.22 11.08 -4.13
N CYS A 43 7.50 11.16 -3.78
CA CYS A 43 8.45 12.12 -4.34
C CYS A 43 9.89 11.64 -4.18
N SER A 44 10.79 12.30 -4.92
CA SER A 44 12.21 11.94 -4.97
C SER A 44 13.07 12.66 -3.93
N GLU A 45 12.71 13.88 -3.53
CA GLU A 45 13.48 14.70 -2.59
C GLU A 45 12.55 15.42 -1.60
N PRO A 46 12.60 15.07 -0.29
CA PRO A 46 13.21 13.85 0.23
C PRO A 46 12.53 12.60 -0.35
N PRO A 47 13.23 11.46 -0.47
CA PRO A 47 12.64 10.24 -1.01
C PRO A 47 11.53 9.73 -0.10
N MET A 48 10.31 9.64 -0.64
CA MET A 48 9.14 9.20 0.11
C MET A 48 8.31 8.19 -0.67
N CYS A 49 7.72 7.25 0.05
CA CYS A 49 6.73 6.30 -0.46
C CYS A 49 5.47 6.31 0.41
N TYR A 50 4.35 5.83 -0.14
CA TYR A 50 3.11 5.65 0.59
C TYR A 50 2.62 4.22 0.53
N ILE A 51 1.83 3.86 1.54
CA ILE A 51 0.95 2.70 1.55
C ILE A 51 -0.43 3.16 2.05
N SER A 52 -1.50 2.60 1.51
CA SER A 52 -2.86 2.82 2.00
C SER A 52 -3.35 1.62 2.79
N VAL A 53 -3.60 1.81 4.08
CA VAL A 53 -4.07 0.75 5.00
C VAL A 53 -5.44 1.11 5.55
N ARG A 54 -6.42 0.22 5.43
CA ARG A 54 -7.74 0.41 6.05
C ARG A 54 -7.61 0.34 7.58
N LYS A 55 -8.36 1.19 8.31
CA LYS A 55 -8.32 1.28 9.78
C LYS A 55 -8.64 -0.04 10.49
N GLU A 56 -9.51 -0.86 9.90
CA GLU A 56 -9.92 -2.17 10.42
C GLU A 56 -8.81 -3.24 10.34
N ARG A 57 -7.73 -3.00 9.58
CA ARG A 57 -6.63 -3.96 9.44
C ARG A 57 -5.78 -3.95 10.70
N HIS A 58 -5.40 -5.14 11.17
CA HIS A 58 -4.51 -5.32 12.32
C HIS A 58 -3.23 -4.46 12.25
N SER A 59 -2.64 -4.36 11.06
CA SER A 59 -1.43 -3.57 10.80
C SER A 59 -1.61 -2.06 11.01
N TYR A 60 -2.82 -1.52 10.89
CA TYR A 60 -3.06 -0.07 10.93
C TYR A 60 -2.63 0.54 12.28
N GLU A 61 -3.11 -0.01 13.40
CA GLU A 61 -2.77 0.53 14.73
C GLU A 61 -1.31 0.28 15.10
N ILE A 62 -0.70 -0.82 14.63
CA ILE A 62 0.74 -1.10 14.79
C ILE A 62 1.57 -0.02 14.08
N ILE A 63 1.32 0.23 12.80
CA ILE A 63 2.03 1.24 12.00
C ILE A 63 1.79 2.65 12.57
N LYS A 64 0.55 2.96 12.97
CA LYS A 64 0.19 4.27 13.52
C LYS A 64 0.91 4.57 14.83
N ARG A 65 1.07 3.58 15.72
CA ARG A 65 1.78 3.70 17.00
C ARG A 65 3.30 3.78 16.78
N ASN A 66 3.85 2.90 15.96
CA ASN A 66 5.31 2.76 15.80
C ASN A 66 5.92 3.73 14.77
N LYS A 67 5.11 4.34 13.89
CA LYS A 67 5.56 5.25 12.81
C LYS A 67 6.59 4.64 11.87
N ALA A 68 6.62 3.32 11.77
CA ALA A 68 7.58 2.58 10.94
C ALA A 68 6.92 1.37 10.27
N PHE A 69 7.35 1.10 9.04
CA PHE A 69 7.03 -0.09 8.25
C PHE A 69 8.12 -0.30 7.19
N VAL A 70 8.15 -1.48 6.58
CA VAL A 70 9.05 -1.81 5.46
C VAL A 70 8.23 -2.32 4.28
N ILE A 71 8.52 -1.83 3.08
CA ILE A 71 7.98 -2.36 1.83
C ILE A 71 8.96 -3.40 1.28
N ASN A 72 8.52 -4.65 1.16
CA ASN A 72 9.27 -5.76 0.59
C ASN A 72 8.72 -6.04 -0.82
N LEU A 73 9.61 -6.11 -1.79
CA LEU A 73 9.27 -6.45 -3.17
C LEU A 73 9.09 -7.97 -3.29
N VAL A 74 8.08 -8.40 -4.05
CA VAL A 74 7.83 -9.81 -4.39
C VAL A 74 8.57 -10.16 -5.67
#